data_AF-A0A0Q9Q0P1-F1
#
_entry.id   AF-A0A0Q9Q0P1-F1
#
_cell.length_a   1.000
_cell.length_b   1.000
_cell.length_c   1.000
_cell.angle_alpha   90.00
_cell.angle_beta   90.00
_cell.angle_gamma   90.00
#
_symmetry.space_group_name_H-M   'P 1'
#
loop_
_entity.id
_entity.type
_entity.pdbx_description
1 polymer ?
#
loop_
_entity_poly.entity_id
_entity_poly.type
_entity_poly.pdbx_seq_one_letter_code
_entity_poly.pdbx_strand_id
1 'polypeptide(L)'
;MIKRMHVAVNCSELQKSLDFYRAFFGAEPTKVKDNYAKFELDDPALHFSLNVRPFEKKGVLNHLGFQVDNTEDVLAMGERLRQSGLLLIDEMNTTCCYAVQDKVWVYDPDGNAWEIFFTKEDSEFESSGELQDMSLCCAPPPAQSSPVTIEFTPFKKK
;
A
#
# COMPACT_ATOMS: atom_id res chain seq x y z
N MET A 1 -6.51 28.52 -15.25
CA MET A 1 -5.49 27.87 -14.39
C MET A 1 -6.11 26.63 -13.76
N ILE A 2 -5.39 25.50 -13.79
CA ILE A 2 -5.81 24.25 -13.12
C ILE A 2 -5.73 24.45 -11.60
N LYS A 3 -6.67 23.86 -10.83
CA LYS A 3 -6.82 24.10 -9.38
C LYS A 3 -6.61 22.88 -8.50
N ARG A 4 -7.19 21.73 -8.86
CA ARG A 4 -7.09 20.48 -8.10
C ARG A 4 -7.00 19.30 -9.07
N MET A 5 -6.33 18.24 -8.64
CA MET A 5 -6.46 16.94 -9.28
C MET A 5 -7.86 16.37 -9.01
N HIS A 6 -8.44 15.64 -9.96
CA HIS A 6 -9.67 14.89 -9.75
C HIS A 6 -9.39 13.40 -9.93
N VAL A 7 -9.66 12.62 -8.88
CA VAL A 7 -9.62 11.16 -8.90
C VAL A 7 -11.02 10.63 -8.57
N ALA A 8 -11.50 9.71 -9.38
CA ALA A 8 -12.77 9.02 -9.17
C ALA A 8 -12.50 7.52 -9.17
N VAL A 9 -12.83 6.84 -8.08
CA VAL A 9 -12.71 5.38 -7.98
C VAL A 9 -14.09 4.75 -7.83
N ASN A 10 -14.21 3.52 -8.31
CA ASN A 10 -15.37 2.70 -8.00
C ASN A 10 -15.13 1.95 -6.69
N CYS A 11 -16.19 1.72 -5.94
CA CYS A 11 -16.13 0.94 -4.70
C CYS A 11 -17.29 -0.07 -4.63
N SER A 12 -17.04 -1.21 -3.99
CA SER A 12 -18.06 -2.26 -3.83
C SER A 12 -19.07 -1.96 -2.72
N GLU A 13 -18.64 -1.26 -1.66
CA GLU A 13 -19.47 -0.91 -0.51
C GLU A 13 -19.10 0.49 -0.02
N LEU A 14 -20.04 1.43 -0.10
CA LEU A 14 -19.76 2.85 0.13
C LEU A 14 -19.36 3.16 1.57
N GLN A 15 -20.01 2.53 2.55
CA GLN A 15 -19.76 2.80 3.96
C GLN A 15 -18.36 2.34 4.36
N LYS A 16 -17.93 1.16 3.91
CA LYS A 16 -16.56 0.67 4.15
C LYS A 16 -15.52 1.60 3.54
N SER A 17 -15.74 2.06 2.31
CA SER A 17 -14.83 3.01 1.66
C SER A 17 -14.85 4.36 2.36
N LEU A 18 -16.00 4.85 2.82
CA LEU A 18 -16.10 6.09 3.59
C LEU A 18 -15.32 5.99 4.91
N ASP A 19 -15.44 4.90 5.64
CA ASP A 19 -14.72 4.70 6.91
C ASP A 19 -13.20 4.69 6.67
N PHE A 20 -12.75 3.99 5.62
CA PHE A 20 -11.36 4.01 5.18
C PHE A 20 -10.89 5.43 4.80
N TYR A 21 -11.58 6.12 3.88
CA TYR A 21 -11.11 7.39 3.34
C TYR A 21 -11.21 8.54 4.34
N ARG A 22 -12.14 8.49 5.30
CA ARG A 22 -12.15 9.41 6.44
C ARG A 22 -10.88 9.27 7.28
N ALA A 23 -10.53 8.04 7.62
CA ALA A 23 -9.32 7.76 8.38
C ALA A 23 -8.06 8.06 7.56
N PHE A 24 -8.01 7.70 6.28
CA PHE A 24 -6.86 7.95 5.41
C PHE A 24 -6.62 9.45 5.18
N PHE A 25 -7.64 10.22 4.79
CA PHE A 25 -7.51 11.65 4.55
C PHE A 25 -7.54 12.50 5.83
N GLY A 26 -8.06 11.97 6.94
CA GLY A 26 -8.28 12.75 8.17
C GLY A 26 -9.35 13.83 8.00
N ALA A 27 -10.30 13.65 7.07
CA ALA A 27 -11.31 14.63 6.71
C ALA A 27 -12.68 13.99 6.45
N GLU A 28 -13.76 14.76 6.61
CA GLU A 28 -15.11 14.32 6.26
C GLU A 28 -15.43 14.58 4.78
N PRO A 29 -16.28 13.75 4.14
CA PRO A 29 -16.73 14.00 2.77
C PRO A 29 -17.60 15.26 2.69
N THR A 30 -17.42 16.07 1.65
CA THR A 30 -18.27 17.25 1.39
C THR A 30 -19.62 16.90 0.78
N LYS A 31 -19.80 15.65 0.32
CA LYS A 31 -21.09 15.14 -0.17
C LYS A 31 -21.20 13.64 0.01
N VAL A 32 -22.35 13.17 0.48
CA VAL A 32 -22.73 11.75 0.54
C VAL A 32 -24.13 11.56 -0.04
N LYS A 33 -24.29 10.48 -0.81
CA LYS A 33 -25.52 9.94 -1.42
C LYS A 33 -25.46 8.42 -1.38
N ASP A 34 -26.58 7.74 -1.63
CA ASP A 34 -26.70 6.28 -1.48
C ASP A 34 -25.65 5.48 -2.25
N ASN A 35 -25.20 5.97 -3.41
CA ASN A 35 -24.22 5.31 -4.27
C ASN A 35 -22.99 6.16 -4.59
N TYR A 36 -22.76 7.25 -3.84
CA TYR A 36 -21.73 8.23 -4.15
C TYR A 36 -21.26 9.00 -2.92
N ALA A 37 -19.96 9.21 -2.81
CA ALA A 37 -19.40 10.20 -1.90
C ALA A 37 -18.29 11.03 -2.56
N LYS A 38 -18.06 12.21 -2.00
CA LYS A 38 -17.03 13.15 -2.48
C LYS A 38 -16.28 13.77 -1.32
N PHE A 39 -14.96 13.87 -1.47
CA PHE A 39 -14.07 14.65 -0.62
C PHE A 39 -13.48 15.79 -1.45
N GLU A 40 -13.35 16.96 -0.82
CA GLU A 40 -12.65 18.11 -1.39
C GLU A 40 -11.62 18.56 -0.37
N LEU A 41 -10.36 18.17 -0.59
CA LEU A 41 -9.22 18.47 0.27
C LEU A 41 -8.52 19.73 -0.23
N ASP A 42 -8.08 20.57 0.69
CA ASP A 42 -7.33 21.80 0.39
C ASP A 42 -5.83 21.60 0.36
N ASP A 43 -5.30 20.76 1.25
CA ASP A 43 -3.88 20.48 1.36
C ASP A 43 -3.68 18.97 1.63
N PRO A 44 -3.34 18.16 0.60
CA PRO A 44 -3.17 18.53 -0.80
C PRO A 44 -4.51 18.86 -1.49
N ALA A 45 -4.44 19.65 -2.55
CA ALA A 45 -5.62 20.06 -3.31
C ALA A 45 -6.19 18.91 -4.17
N LEU A 46 -7.17 18.17 -3.63
CA LEU A 46 -7.74 16.98 -4.26
C LEU A 46 -9.28 17.04 -4.30
N HIS A 47 -9.85 16.75 -5.47
CA HIS A 47 -11.24 16.35 -5.62
C HIS A 47 -11.27 14.83 -5.74
N PHE A 48 -11.81 14.14 -4.74
CA PHE A 48 -11.86 12.68 -4.72
C PHE A 48 -13.32 12.20 -4.68
N SER A 49 -13.67 11.20 -5.48
CA SER A 49 -15.01 10.63 -5.46
C SER A 49 -15.05 9.10 -5.44
N LEU A 50 -16.00 8.59 -4.67
CA LEU A 50 -16.36 7.18 -4.54
C LEU A 50 -17.66 6.93 -5.30
N ASN A 51 -17.69 5.87 -6.11
CA ASN A 51 -18.84 5.53 -6.94
C ASN A 51 -19.21 4.06 -6.76
N VAL A 52 -20.41 3.78 -6.25
CA VAL A 52 -20.92 2.41 -6.19
C VAL A 52 -21.47 2.02 -7.55
N ARG A 53 -20.66 1.26 -8.30
CA ARG A 53 -20.96 0.78 -9.67
C ARG A 53 -20.36 -0.62 -9.85
N PRO A 54 -20.78 -1.42 -10.84
CA PRO A 54 -20.05 -2.63 -11.22
C PRO A 54 -18.67 -2.30 -11.80
N PHE A 55 -17.64 -3.05 -11.39
CA PHE A 55 -16.27 -2.94 -11.90
C PHE A 55 -15.49 -4.24 -11.67
N GLU A 56 -14.41 -4.42 -12.43
CA GLU A 56 -13.40 -5.45 -12.18
C GLU A 56 -12.37 -4.94 -11.19
N LYS A 57 -12.08 -5.71 -10.13
CA LYS A 57 -11.16 -5.28 -9.06
C LYS A 57 -9.71 -5.09 -9.51
N LYS A 58 -9.31 -5.72 -10.61
CA LYS A 58 -7.97 -5.56 -11.18
C LYS A 58 -8.07 -4.78 -12.48
N GLY A 59 -7.30 -3.69 -12.57
CA GLY A 59 -7.29 -2.79 -13.72
C GLY A 59 -5.89 -2.29 -14.04
N VAL A 60 -5.82 -1.31 -14.94
CA VAL A 60 -4.55 -0.71 -15.41
C VAL A 60 -3.92 0.25 -14.39
N LEU A 61 -4.68 0.76 -13.42
CA LEU A 61 -4.16 1.63 -12.38
C LEU A 61 -3.27 0.81 -11.45
N ASN A 62 -2.02 1.24 -11.28
CA ASN A 62 -1.07 0.57 -10.39
C ASN A 62 -1.27 1.03 -8.94
N HIS A 63 -1.11 2.33 -8.66
CA HIS A 63 -1.35 2.94 -7.35
C HIS A 63 -1.57 4.45 -7.46
N LEU A 64 -1.87 5.08 -6.33
CA LEU A 64 -1.97 6.53 -6.13
C LEU A 64 -1.03 6.92 -4.99
N GLY A 65 -0.53 8.15 -4.98
CA GLY A 65 0.44 8.57 -3.96
C GLY A 65 0.31 10.04 -3.58
N PHE A 66 0.69 10.33 -2.34
CA PHE A 66 1.00 11.69 -1.90
C PHE A 66 2.47 11.78 -1.49
N GLN A 67 3.17 12.74 -2.08
CA GLN A 67 4.52 13.08 -1.67
C GLN A 67 4.48 14.01 -0.45
N VAL A 68 5.34 13.76 0.52
CA VAL A 68 5.57 14.63 1.69
C VAL A 68 7.00 15.18 1.67
N ASP A 69 7.29 16.11 2.59
CA ASP A 69 8.51 16.92 2.52
C ASP A 69 9.76 16.22 3.06
N ASN A 70 9.61 15.21 3.93
CA ASN A 70 10.72 14.53 4.61
C ASN A 70 10.30 13.17 5.21
N THR A 71 11.29 12.43 5.72
CA THR A 71 11.10 11.13 6.38
C THR A 71 10.25 11.24 7.64
N GLU A 72 10.41 12.31 8.42
CA GLU A 72 9.64 12.52 9.65
C GLU A 72 8.13 12.61 9.37
N ASP A 73 7.74 13.25 8.27
CA ASP A 73 6.35 13.34 7.83
C ASP A 73 5.81 11.98 7.36
N VAL A 74 6.63 11.16 6.69
CA VAL A 74 6.27 9.77 6.33
C VAL A 74 5.98 8.97 7.60
N LEU A 75 6.86 9.05 8.61
CA LEU A 75 6.71 8.34 9.88
C LEU A 75 5.50 8.83 10.68
N ALA A 76 5.25 10.15 10.72
CA ALA A 76 4.10 10.73 11.39
C ALA A 76 2.78 10.27 10.73
N MET A 77 2.73 10.23 9.40
CA MET A 77 1.59 9.71 8.66
C MET A 77 1.41 8.21 8.88
N GLY A 78 2.50 7.43 8.84
CA GLY A 78 2.47 6.00 9.16
C GLY A 78 1.90 5.73 10.55
N GLU A 79 2.34 6.47 11.57
CA GLU A 79 1.83 6.29 12.93
C GLU A 79 0.34 6.64 13.06
N ARG A 80 -0.11 7.73 12.42
CA ARG A 80 -1.53 8.08 12.37
C ARG A 80 -2.37 6.97 11.72
N LEU A 81 -1.86 6.39 10.63
CA LEU A 81 -2.53 5.29 9.92
C LEU A 81 -2.54 4.01 10.76
N ARG A 82 -1.46 3.71 11.50
CA ARG A 82 -1.39 2.58 12.44
C ARG A 82 -2.41 2.71 13.57
N GLN A 83 -2.57 3.91 14.13
CA GLN A 83 -3.56 4.18 15.16
C GLN A 83 -5.00 4.04 14.65
N SER A 84 -5.23 4.29 13.36
CA SER A 84 -6.53 4.03 12.70
C SER A 84 -6.73 2.58 12.28
N GLY A 85 -5.74 1.70 12.48
CA GLY A 85 -5.77 0.30 12.06
C GLY A 85 -5.64 0.09 10.54
N LEU A 86 -5.18 1.09 9.79
CA LEU A 86 -5.09 1.07 8.32
C LEU A 86 -3.69 0.74 7.79
N LEU A 87 -2.63 1.04 8.55
CA LEU A 87 -1.26 0.87 8.05
C LEU A 87 -0.90 -0.60 7.91
N LEU A 88 -0.33 -0.95 6.76
CA LEU A 88 0.03 -2.33 6.45
C LEU A 88 1.54 -2.55 6.28
N ILE A 89 2.26 -1.62 5.65
CA ILE A 89 3.66 -1.81 5.27
C ILE A 89 4.43 -0.49 5.37
N ASP A 90 5.63 -0.55 5.96
CA ASP A 90 6.62 0.53 5.97
C ASP A 90 7.85 0.10 5.14
N GLU A 91 8.33 0.95 4.22
CA GLU A 91 9.51 0.71 3.39
C GLU A 91 10.48 1.90 3.49
N MET A 92 11.49 1.79 4.35
CA MET A 92 12.47 2.85 4.59
C MET A 92 13.76 2.60 3.81
N ASN A 93 14.39 3.65 3.27
CA ASN A 93 15.62 3.60 2.48
C ASN A 93 15.55 2.58 1.33
N THR A 94 14.40 2.53 0.66
CA THR A 94 14.13 1.55 -0.39
C THR A 94 14.36 2.19 -1.75
N THR A 95 15.21 1.58 -2.57
CA THR A 95 15.35 1.99 -3.98
C THR A 95 14.15 1.48 -4.77
N CYS A 96 13.34 2.38 -5.34
CA CYS A 96 12.19 2.07 -6.17
C CYS A 96 12.04 3.17 -7.24
N CYS A 97 11.58 2.82 -8.45
CA CYS A 97 11.35 3.78 -9.52
C CYS A 97 12.54 4.72 -9.81
N TYR A 98 13.77 4.20 -9.76
CA TYR A 98 15.00 4.99 -9.95
C TYR A 98 15.22 6.07 -8.88
N ALA A 99 14.75 5.86 -7.66
CA ALA A 99 14.94 6.77 -6.53
C ALA A 99 15.07 6.01 -5.20
N VAL A 100 15.81 6.55 -4.25
CA VAL A 100 15.79 6.09 -2.85
C VAL A 100 14.65 6.81 -2.14
N GLN A 101 13.72 6.05 -1.57
CA GLN A 101 12.51 6.58 -0.96
C GLN A 101 12.26 6.00 0.43
N ASP A 102 11.61 6.81 1.26
CA ASP A 102 10.91 6.36 2.47
C ASP A 102 9.41 6.40 2.16
N LYS A 103 8.68 5.30 2.36
CA LYS A 103 7.24 5.23 2.06
C LYS A 103 6.47 4.31 2.98
N VAL A 104 5.18 4.58 3.08
CA VAL A 104 4.19 3.73 3.75
C VAL A 104 3.05 3.41 2.80
N TRP A 105 2.54 2.18 2.89
CA TRP A 105 1.47 1.67 2.02
C TRP A 105 0.20 1.33 2.79
N VAL A 106 -0.93 1.66 2.17
CA VAL A 106 -2.27 1.20 2.59
C VAL A 106 -3.06 0.72 1.37
N TYR A 107 -4.04 -0.14 1.62
CA TYR A 107 -4.96 -0.62 0.60
C TYR A 107 -6.38 -0.27 1.03
N ASP A 108 -7.14 0.33 0.11
CA ASP A 108 -8.56 0.57 0.35
C ASP A 108 -9.35 -0.78 0.38
N PRO A 109 -10.63 -0.77 0.78
CA PRO A 109 -11.44 -2.00 0.86
C PRO A 109 -11.59 -2.79 -0.46
N ASP A 110 -11.31 -2.15 -1.59
CA ASP A 110 -11.40 -2.74 -2.92
C ASP A 110 -10.03 -3.10 -3.53
N GLY A 111 -8.94 -2.81 -2.81
CA GLY A 111 -7.57 -3.18 -3.16
C GLY A 111 -6.79 -2.10 -3.90
N ASN A 112 -7.30 -0.87 -3.98
CA ASN A 112 -6.52 0.23 -4.54
C ASN A 112 -5.35 0.57 -3.60
N ALA A 113 -4.13 0.50 -4.12
CA ALA A 113 -2.93 0.83 -3.37
C ALA A 113 -2.73 2.34 -3.28
N TRP A 114 -2.41 2.81 -2.08
CA TRP A 114 -2.01 4.18 -1.79
C TRP A 114 -0.67 4.22 -1.08
N GLU A 115 0.20 5.12 -1.51
CA GLU A 115 1.45 5.43 -0.83
C GLU A 115 1.47 6.86 -0.28
N ILE A 116 2.13 7.02 0.87
CA ILE A 116 2.66 8.31 1.33
C ILE A 116 4.17 8.17 1.27
N PHE A 117 4.86 9.03 0.53
CA PHE A 117 6.29 8.84 0.27
C PHE A 117 7.10 10.13 0.32
N PHE A 118 8.39 9.98 0.56
CA PHE A 118 9.40 11.01 0.40
C PHE A 118 10.55 10.47 -0.45
N THR A 119 10.89 11.20 -1.52
CA THR A 119 12.04 10.89 -2.37
C THR A 119 13.29 11.59 -1.83
N LYS A 120 14.31 10.82 -1.52
CA LYS A 120 15.54 11.30 -0.88
C LYS A 120 16.59 11.68 -1.91
N GLU A 121 16.80 10.81 -2.89
CA GLU A 121 17.76 10.99 -3.97
C GLU A 121 17.40 10.11 -5.18
N ASP A 122 17.89 10.50 -6.36
CA ASP A 122 17.80 9.69 -7.56
C ASP A 122 18.72 8.46 -7.48
N SER A 123 18.36 7.40 -8.20
CA SER A 123 19.11 6.15 -8.31
C SER A 123 19.18 5.71 -9.77
N GLU A 124 20.34 5.26 -10.23
CA GLU A 124 20.48 4.68 -11.57
C GLU A 124 19.85 3.28 -11.69
N PHE A 125 19.48 2.68 -10.55
CA PHE A 125 18.93 1.33 -10.49
C PHE A 125 17.43 1.36 -10.21
N GLU A 126 16.69 0.61 -11.02
CA GLU A 126 15.31 0.25 -10.71
C GLU A 126 15.34 -1.01 -9.83
N SER A 127 14.75 -0.92 -8.65
CA SER A 127 14.45 -2.08 -7.83
C SER A 127 12.95 -2.05 -7.56
N SER A 128 12.19 -2.60 -8.50
CA SER A 128 10.83 -3.05 -8.21
C SER A 128 10.95 -4.26 -7.32
N GLY A 129 11.01 -4.04 -6.00
CA GLY A 129 10.63 -5.11 -5.08
C GLY A 129 9.22 -5.52 -5.48
N GLU A 130 9.05 -6.69 -6.08
CA GLU A 130 7.74 -7.33 -6.14
C GLU A 130 7.22 -7.27 -4.71
N LEU A 131 6.11 -6.55 -4.48
CA LEU A 131 5.40 -6.50 -3.21
C LEU A 131 5.38 -7.93 -2.68
N GLN A 132 6.24 -8.20 -1.70
CA GLN A 132 6.56 -9.56 -1.34
C GLN A 132 5.25 -10.27 -1.05
N ASP A 133 5.04 -11.35 -1.79
CA ASP A 133 4.03 -12.36 -1.49
C ASP A 133 3.97 -12.51 0.03
N MET A 134 2.89 -12.02 0.66
CA MET A 134 2.70 -12.04 2.11
C MET A 134 2.47 -13.47 2.65
N SER A 135 3.09 -14.46 2.00
CA SER A 135 3.16 -15.86 2.39
C SER A 135 4.54 -16.24 2.94
N LEU A 136 5.56 -15.37 2.85
CA LEU A 136 6.95 -15.75 3.15
C LEU A 136 7.55 -15.20 4.46
N CYS A 137 6.77 -14.55 5.31
CA CYS A 137 7.20 -14.28 6.68
C CYS A 137 6.68 -15.41 7.61
N CYS A 138 7.54 -16.39 7.88
CA CYS A 138 7.40 -17.49 8.86
C CYS A 138 6.76 -18.83 8.43
N ALA A 139 6.89 -19.24 7.16
CA ALA A 139 6.71 -20.65 6.80
C ALA A 139 8.08 -21.31 6.45
N PRO A 140 8.46 -22.46 7.05
CA PRO A 140 9.59 -23.22 6.52
C PRO A 140 9.28 -23.65 5.09
N PRO A 141 10.30 -23.79 4.21
CA PRO A 141 10.09 -24.18 2.82
C PRO A 141 9.26 -25.46 2.76
N PRO A 142 8.31 -25.59 1.80
CA PRO A 142 7.54 -26.81 1.65
C PRO A 142 8.52 -27.97 1.48
N ALA A 143 8.42 -28.95 2.38
CA ALA A 143 9.23 -30.15 2.35
C ALA A 143 8.92 -30.92 1.06
N GLN A 144 9.71 -30.66 0.02
CA GLN A 144 9.83 -31.54 -1.14
C GLN A 144 11.25 -32.05 -1.22
N SER A 145 11.51 -33.07 -0.42
CA SER A 145 12.37 -34.17 -0.84
C SER A 145 11.97 -35.38 -0.02
N SER A 146 11.59 -36.45 -0.71
CA SER A 146 11.43 -37.80 -0.19
C SER A 146 12.48 -38.12 0.87
N PRO A 147 12.18 -38.95 1.90
CA PRO A 147 13.15 -39.28 2.92
C PRO A 147 14.42 -39.84 2.27
N VAL A 148 15.53 -39.12 2.41
CA VAL A 148 16.86 -39.62 2.08
C VAL A 148 17.21 -40.61 3.18
N THR A 149 17.19 -41.91 2.84
CA THR A 149 17.74 -42.95 3.70
C THR A 149 19.24 -42.72 3.83
N ILE A 150 19.70 -42.28 5.01
CA ILE A 150 21.12 -42.22 5.34
C ILE A 150 21.53 -43.58 5.88
N GLU A 151 22.29 -44.35 5.11
CA GLU A 151 22.92 -45.58 5.59
C GLU A 151 24.20 -45.24 6.37
N PHE A 152 24.21 -45.58 7.66
CA PHE A 152 25.42 -45.49 8.48
C PHE A 152 26.31 -46.70 8.21
N THR A 153 27.52 -46.47 7.70
CA THR A 153 28.54 -47.52 7.61
C THR A 153 29.06 -47.85 9.01
N PRO A 154 29.18 -49.14 9.40
CA PRO A 154 29.68 -49.49 10.73
C PRO A 154 31.15 -49.10 10.88
N PHE A 155 31.45 -48.40 11.97
CA PHE A 155 32.81 -48.03 12.35
C PHE A 155 33.65 -49.29 12.61
N LYS A 156 34.69 -49.52 11.81
CA LYS A 156 35.70 -50.56 12.09
C LYS A 156 36.57 -50.08 13.26
N LYS A 157 36.47 -50.74 14.42
CA LYS A 157 37.47 -50.61 15.49
C LYS A 157 38.80 -51.17 14.98
N LYS A 158 39.85 -50.35 15.01
CA LYS A 158 41.24 -50.80 15.07
C LYS A 158 41.71 -50.67 16.51
#